data_AF-A0A350R4K5-F1
#
_entry.id   AF-A0A350R4K5-F1
#
_cell.length_a   1.000
_cell.length_b   1.000
_cell.length_c   1.000
_cell.angle_alpha   90.00
_cell.angle_beta   90.00
_cell.angle_gamma   90.00
#
_symmetry.space_group_name_H-M   'P 1'
#
loop_
_entity.id
_entity.type
_entity.pdbx_description
1 polymer ?
#
loop_
_entity_poly.entity_id
_entity_poly.type
_entity_poly.pdbx_seq_one_letter_code
_entity_poly.pdbx_strand_id
1 'polypeptide(L)'
;MNNIDKVILLAEYYNIDVTNFKESYHLATSEGETMKKLEENINEAQKYNNARVHKLLEEYTQVIDTKVETFEDELIYNAKLNYLCSISYEQFYLNPFEIGANETKTKSIGELILKYDGRYVSFNDIILDSTHSFRYKSQAIKKQINIYHEEMTTLLAKPIKQIKNYKIKSENMVKHSRISSFFFSLFFVLFNIFLVFLLTFNGETFKSAQVIDFNNLFSYAYYLPFVCIILYDFAFVISDCLKKIDQENYYFAKRYLEFGKKHVYNSLSTQAAKLNNYIKDACKNHKILENDIKLFSKIGGDKLDLYGLMNAKHINDKMYYRFAFAIRYISFTLSLLASIFSIVMFTLNHYGLLGNIS
;
A
#
# COMPACT_ATOMS: atom_id res chain seq x y z
N MET A 1 15.84 46.24 -0.99
CA MET A 1 16.32 46.88 -2.23
C MET A 1 17.35 47.93 -1.85
N ASN A 2 18.59 47.74 -2.29
CA ASN A 2 19.69 48.64 -1.96
C ASN A 2 19.61 49.92 -2.84
N ASN A 3 20.47 50.90 -2.61
CA ASN A 3 20.45 52.15 -3.37
C ASN A 3 20.93 51.99 -4.82
N ILE A 4 21.75 50.96 -5.10
CA ILE A 4 22.27 50.67 -6.45
C ILE A 4 21.15 50.08 -7.32
N ASP A 5 20.39 49.10 -6.80
CA ASP A 5 19.22 48.50 -7.47
C ASP A 5 18.21 49.59 -7.88
N LYS A 6 17.97 50.57 -7.00
CA LYS A 6 17.09 51.72 -7.30
C LYS A 6 17.59 52.55 -8.47
N VAL A 7 18.89 52.81 -8.54
CA VAL A 7 19.50 53.61 -9.61
C VAL A 7 19.46 52.87 -10.93
N ILE A 8 19.73 51.57 -10.94
CA ILE A 8 19.68 50.74 -12.16
C ILE A 8 18.23 50.64 -12.67
N LEU A 9 17.26 50.43 -11.77
CA LEU A 9 15.84 50.42 -12.14
C LEU A 9 15.39 51.76 -12.73
N LEU A 10 15.81 52.88 -12.13
CA LEU A 10 15.54 54.21 -12.68
C LEU A 10 16.20 54.39 -14.06
N ALA A 11 17.45 53.95 -14.22
CA ALA A 11 18.15 54.03 -15.49
C ALA A 11 17.40 53.26 -16.60
N GLU A 12 16.93 52.05 -16.29
CA GLU A 12 16.08 51.25 -17.19
C GLU A 12 14.78 51.98 -17.55
N TYR A 13 14.07 52.58 -16.58
CA TYR A 13 12.86 53.37 -16.85
C TYR A 13 13.11 54.61 -17.73
N TYR A 14 14.33 55.15 -17.73
CA TYR A 14 14.76 56.22 -18.63
C TYR A 14 15.34 55.72 -19.96
N ASN A 15 15.16 54.43 -20.29
CA ASN A 15 15.66 53.76 -21.50
C ASN A 15 17.20 53.75 -21.63
N ILE A 16 17.91 53.75 -20.51
CA ILE A 16 19.36 53.51 -20.51
C ILE A 16 19.57 51.99 -20.58
N ASP A 17 20.49 51.55 -21.45
CA ASP A 17 20.84 50.14 -21.57
C ASP A 17 21.54 49.63 -20.30
N VAL A 18 20.87 48.70 -19.61
CA VAL A 18 21.35 48.06 -18.38
C VAL A 18 21.65 46.57 -18.58
N THR A 19 21.73 46.08 -19.83
CA THR A 19 21.83 44.65 -20.15
C THR A 19 22.98 43.96 -19.44
N ASN A 20 24.18 44.56 -19.45
CA ASN A 20 25.36 43.99 -18.77
C ASN A 20 25.17 43.86 -17.25
N PHE A 21 24.47 44.84 -16.63
CA PHE A 21 24.17 44.78 -15.20
C PHE A 21 23.16 43.69 -14.90
N LYS A 22 22.09 43.59 -15.70
CA LYS A 22 21.08 42.53 -15.59
C LYS A 22 21.71 41.14 -15.72
N GLU A 23 22.54 40.91 -16.73
CA GLU A 23 23.22 39.62 -16.93
C GLU A 23 24.15 39.26 -15.77
N SER A 24 24.94 40.23 -15.30
CA SER A 24 25.83 40.03 -14.14
C SER A 24 25.04 39.73 -12.87
N TYR A 25 23.91 40.40 -12.67
CA TYR A 25 23.03 40.19 -11.51
C TYR A 25 22.35 38.81 -11.58
N HIS A 26 21.84 38.42 -12.74
CA HIS A 26 21.23 37.11 -12.97
C HIS A 26 22.21 35.96 -12.70
N LEU A 27 23.45 36.10 -13.18
CA LEU A 27 24.50 35.10 -12.93
C LEU A 27 24.83 35.01 -11.43
N ALA A 28 24.90 36.15 -10.74
CA ALA A 28 25.11 36.16 -9.29
C ALA A 28 23.94 35.55 -8.49
N THR A 29 22.69 35.74 -8.93
CA THR A 29 21.51 35.14 -8.31
C THR A 29 21.45 33.63 -8.54
N SER A 30 21.66 33.20 -9.79
CA SER A 30 21.55 31.79 -10.21
C SER A 30 22.69 30.92 -9.67
N GLU A 31 23.91 31.45 -9.57
CA GLU A 31 25.07 30.74 -8.98
C GLU A 31 25.23 30.99 -7.47
N GLY A 32 24.37 31.82 -6.90
CA GLY A 32 24.40 32.27 -5.52
C GLY A 32 24.08 31.18 -4.50
N GLU A 33 24.42 31.46 -3.24
CA GLU A 33 24.20 30.54 -2.12
C GLU A 33 22.71 30.23 -1.91
N THR A 34 21.81 31.21 -2.13
CA THR A 34 20.37 31.01 -1.97
C THR A 34 19.81 29.99 -2.95
N MET A 35 20.25 30.01 -4.21
CA MET A 35 19.81 29.05 -5.22
C MET A 35 20.32 27.64 -4.90
N LYS A 36 21.61 27.50 -4.57
CA LYS A 36 22.19 26.22 -4.15
C LYS A 36 21.44 25.60 -2.97
N LYS A 37 21.16 26.43 -1.95
CA LYS A 37 20.40 25.99 -0.77
C LYS A 37 18.97 25.60 -1.09
N LEU A 38 18.32 26.33 -2.01
CA LEU A 38 16.99 25.97 -2.49
C LEU A 38 17.02 24.62 -3.22
N GLU A 39 17.97 24.38 -4.13
CA GLU A 39 18.15 23.11 -4.83
C GLU A 39 18.36 21.93 -3.86
N GLU A 40 19.22 22.10 -2.85
CA GLU A 40 19.42 21.10 -1.79
C GLU A 40 18.11 20.78 -1.06
N ASN A 41 17.37 21.81 -0.65
CA ASN A 41 16.10 21.65 0.04
C ASN A 41 15.04 20.98 -0.84
N ILE A 42 15.02 21.29 -2.15
CA ILE A 42 14.11 20.67 -3.13
C ILE A 42 14.43 19.19 -3.30
N ASN A 43 15.70 18.82 -3.42
CA ASN A 43 16.14 17.43 -3.51
C ASN A 43 15.74 16.61 -2.26
N GLU A 44 15.81 17.22 -1.09
CA GLU A 44 15.30 16.60 0.15
C GLU A 44 13.77 16.49 0.15
N ALA A 45 13.06 17.54 -0.27
CA ALA A 45 11.59 17.54 -0.30
C ALA A 45 11.01 16.45 -1.22
N GLN A 46 11.66 16.16 -2.36
CA GLN A 46 11.24 15.12 -3.30
C GLN A 46 11.16 13.71 -2.69
N LYS A 47 11.82 13.47 -1.54
CA LYS A 47 11.74 12.19 -0.80
C LYS A 47 10.39 11.98 -0.12
N TYR A 48 9.55 13.01 -0.03
CA TYR A 48 8.24 12.99 0.60
C TYR A 48 7.13 13.12 -0.46
N ASN A 49 5.99 12.46 -0.23
CA ASN A 49 4.90 12.41 -1.20
C ASN A 49 3.64 13.03 -0.62
N ASN A 50 3.65 14.36 -0.44
CA ASN A 50 2.48 15.11 0.02
C ASN A 50 2.20 16.37 -0.80
N ALA A 51 0.99 16.90 -0.61
CA ALA A 51 0.48 18.04 -1.38
C ALA A 51 1.34 19.31 -1.23
N ARG A 52 1.98 19.51 -0.08
CA ARG A 52 2.83 20.69 0.17
C ARG A 52 4.13 20.62 -0.60
N VAL A 53 4.73 19.43 -0.67
CA VAL A 53 5.90 19.17 -1.51
C VAL A 53 5.54 19.36 -2.98
N HIS A 54 4.43 18.78 -3.46
CA HIS A 54 4.00 18.98 -4.85
C HIS A 54 3.84 20.46 -5.20
N LYS A 55 3.22 21.24 -4.32
CA LYS A 55 3.11 22.69 -4.48
C LYS A 55 4.47 23.40 -4.47
N LEU A 56 5.38 23.02 -3.57
CA LEU A 56 6.73 23.57 -3.51
C LEU A 56 7.50 23.30 -4.82
N LEU A 57 7.37 22.09 -5.37
CA LEU A 57 7.99 21.70 -6.63
C LEU A 57 7.40 22.45 -7.82
N GLU A 58 6.07 22.64 -7.85
CA GLU A 58 5.40 23.46 -8.88
C GLU A 58 5.87 24.92 -8.82
N GLU A 59 5.92 25.53 -7.63
CA GLU A 59 6.42 26.89 -7.45
C GLU A 59 7.91 27.01 -7.84
N TYR A 60 8.71 25.99 -7.53
CA TYR A 60 10.12 25.91 -7.94
C TYR A 60 10.30 25.90 -9.46
N THR A 61 9.55 25.04 -10.17
CA THR A 61 9.58 25.00 -11.64
C THR A 61 9.15 26.34 -12.23
N GLN A 62 8.10 26.97 -11.70
CA GLN A 62 7.67 28.30 -12.15
C GLN A 62 8.75 29.37 -11.97
N VAL A 63 9.50 29.33 -10.87
CA VAL A 63 10.60 30.28 -10.64
C VAL A 63 11.71 30.04 -11.65
N ILE A 64 12.17 28.81 -11.85
CA ILE A 64 13.26 28.50 -12.80
C ILE A 64 12.89 28.85 -14.23
N ASP A 65 11.65 28.54 -14.64
CA ASP A 65 11.18 28.79 -16.00
C ASP A 65 10.80 30.27 -16.23
N THR A 66 10.93 31.14 -15.22
CA THR A 66 10.65 32.57 -15.37
C THR A 66 11.66 33.19 -16.34
N LYS A 67 11.17 33.67 -17.49
CA LYS A 67 11.98 34.43 -18.43
C LYS A 67 12.28 35.82 -17.87
N VAL A 68 13.55 36.19 -17.80
CA VAL A 68 14.01 37.50 -17.33
C VAL A 68 14.38 38.36 -18.54
N GLU A 69 13.58 39.38 -18.84
CA GLU A 69 13.82 40.28 -19.98
C GLU A 69 14.36 41.63 -19.52
N THR A 70 13.87 42.14 -18.39
CA THR A 70 14.23 43.43 -17.80
C THR A 70 14.97 43.28 -16.46
N PHE A 71 15.57 44.37 -15.96
CA PHE A 71 16.13 44.42 -14.61
C PHE A 71 15.03 44.36 -13.54
N GLU A 72 13.84 44.92 -13.81
CA GLU A 72 12.66 44.73 -12.96
C GLU A 72 12.30 43.23 -12.80
N ASP A 73 12.29 42.46 -13.90
CA ASP A 73 12.04 41.03 -13.86
C ASP A 73 13.06 40.29 -13.00
N GLU A 74 14.32 40.70 -13.02
CA GLU A 74 15.39 40.12 -12.21
C GLU A 74 15.17 40.36 -10.71
N LEU A 75 14.72 41.57 -10.33
CA LEU A 75 14.35 41.85 -8.94
C LEU A 75 13.17 40.99 -8.48
N ILE A 76 12.17 40.79 -9.35
CA ILE A 76 11.03 39.92 -9.08
C ILE A 76 11.47 38.47 -8.95
N TYR A 77 12.33 37.99 -9.85
CA TYR A 77 12.92 36.65 -9.82
C TYR A 77 13.66 36.40 -8.50
N ASN A 78 14.57 37.30 -8.12
CA ASN A 78 15.32 37.20 -6.88
C ASN A 78 14.40 37.25 -5.64
N ALA A 79 13.36 38.10 -5.64
CA ALA A 79 12.38 38.12 -4.56
C ALA A 79 11.61 36.79 -4.42
N LYS A 80 11.17 36.21 -5.54
CA LYS A 80 10.49 34.90 -5.57
C LYS A 80 11.42 33.79 -5.08
N LEU A 81 12.68 33.79 -5.53
CA LEU A 81 13.69 32.82 -5.14
C LEU A 81 13.98 32.87 -3.64
N ASN A 82 14.17 34.07 -3.07
CA ASN A 82 14.36 34.24 -1.63
C ASN A 82 13.13 33.78 -0.82
N TYR A 83 11.93 34.12 -1.29
CA TYR A 83 10.70 33.65 -0.66
C TYR A 83 10.62 32.13 -0.66
N LEU A 84 10.84 31.50 -1.82
CA LEU A 84 10.77 30.05 -1.97
C LEU A 84 11.82 29.34 -1.11
N CYS A 85 13.05 29.86 -1.06
CA CYS A 85 14.11 29.36 -0.19
C CYS A 85 13.72 29.44 1.30
N SER A 86 12.98 30.48 1.71
CA SER A 86 12.53 30.61 3.10
C SER A 86 11.49 29.56 3.52
N ILE A 87 10.71 29.03 2.57
CA ILE A 87 9.64 28.05 2.82
C ILE A 87 9.99 26.63 2.37
N SER A 88 11.20 26.41 1.82
CA SER A 88 11.63 25.10 1.31
C SER A 88 12.20 24.17 2.39
N TYR A 89 12.31 24.60 3.64
CA TYR A 89 12.77 23.75 4.74
C TYR A 89 11.71 22.72 5.15
N GLU A 90 12.18 21.56 5.63
CA GLU A 90 11.34 20.42 6.07
C GLU A 90 10.17 20.83 6.97
N GLN A 91 10.41 21.75 7.91
CA GLN A 91 9.43 22.23 8.88
C GLN A 91 8.12 22.76 8.26
N PHE A 92 8.14 23.22 7.01
CA PHE A 92 6.99 23.79 6.32
C PHE A 92 6.08 22.72 5.68
N TYR A 93 6.68 21.64 5.16
CA TYR A 93 5.96 20.64 4.37
C TYR A 93 5.79 19.30 5.06
N LEU A 94 6.49 19.03 6.17
CA LEU A 94 6.34 17.77 6.89
C LEU A 94 4.94 17.61 7.48
N ASN A 95 4.40 16.41 7.29
CA ASN A 95 3.17 15.96 7.92
C ASN A 95 3.53 14.92 9.00
N PRO A 96 3.21 15.16 10.29
CA PRO A 96 3.62 14.28 11.38
C PRO A 96 3.02 12.87 11.30
N PHE A 97 1.96 12.67 10.51
CA PHE A 97 1.38 11.34 10.29
C PHE A 97 2.12 10.53 9.21
N GLU A 98 2.90 11.19 8.36
CA GLU A 98 3.51 10.61 7.15
C GLU A 98 4.97 10.18 7.32
N ILE A 99 5.63 10.62 8.40
CA ILE A 99 7.08 10.46 8.56
C ILE A 99 7.45 8.97 8.64
N GLY A 100 8.06 8.48 7.56
CA GLY A 100 8.50 7.09 7.41
C GLY A 100 9.88 6.82 8.01
N ALA A 101 10.55 5.81 7.46
CA ALA A 101 11.91 5.44 7.85
C ALA A 101 12.98 6.48 7.46
N ASN A 102 12.66 7.40 6.54
CA ASN A 102 13.57 8.44 6.11
C ASN A 102 14.10 9.24 7.31
N GLU A 103 15.38 9.56 7.27
CA GLU A 103 15.99 10.51 8.20
C GLU A 103 15.44 11.90 7.92
N THR A 104 14.97 12.58 8.96
CA THR A 104 14.48 13.96 8.91
C THR A 104 15.37 14.80 9.80
N LYS A 105 15.72 16.01 9.32
CA LYS A 105 16.49 16.99 10.08
C LYS A 105 15.63 17.62 11.18
N THR A 106 14.33 17.70 10.97
CA THR A 106 13.37 18.23 11.95
C THR A 106 13.17 17.21 13.07
N LYS A 107 13.52 17.59 14.32
CA LYS A 107 13.58 16.63 15.43
C LYS A 107 12.27 16.51 16.18
N SER A 108 11.52 17.60 16.25
CA SER A 108 10.33 17.68 17.10
C SER A 108 9.11 18.21 16.35
N ILE A 109 7.94 17.85 16.87
CA ILE A 109 6.65 18.42 16.43
C ILE A 109 6.62 19.93 16.68
N GLY A 110 7.30 20.39 17.73
CA GLY A 110 7.36 21.79 18.10
C GLY A 110 8.00 22.68 17.05
N GLU A 111 8.90 22.15 16.23
CA GLU A 111 9.60 22.83 15.14
C GLU A 111 8.75 23.00 13.87
N LEU A 112 7.62 22.29 13.74
CA LEU A 112 6.79 22.40 12.54
C LEU A 112 6.20 23.80 12.43
N ILE A 113 6.30 24.37 11.23
CA ILE A 113 5.89 25.74 10.92
C ILE A 113 4.48 25.75 10.32
N LEU A 114 3.67 26.69 10.79
CA LEU A 114 2.34 26.96 10.27
C LEU A 114 2.08 28.47 10.20
N LYS A 115 1.04 28.83 9.43
CA LYS A 115 0.59 30.22 9.34
C LYS A 115 -0.32 30.56 10.53
N TYR A 116 0.11 31.51 11.35
CA TYR A 116 -0.59 32.04 12.52
C TYR A 116 -0.52 33.57 12.49
N ASP A 117 -1.68 34.25 12.53
CA ASP A 117 -1.80 35.71 12.42
C ASP A 117 -1.02 36.33 11.26
N GLY A 118 -1.08 35.67 10.10
CA GLY A 118 -0.44 36.14 8.88
C GLY A 118 1.07 35.87 8.81
N ARG A 119 1.68 35.31 9.86
CA ARG A 119 3.12 34.99 9.94
C ARG A 119 3.34 33.48 9.97
N TYR A 120 4.51 33.05 9.53
CA TYR A 120 4.97 31.67 9.68
C TYR A 120 5.68 31.53 11.03
N VAL A 121 5.16 30.66 11.89
CA VAL A 121 5.69 30.42 13.24
C VAL A 121 5.63 28.94 13.57
N SER A 122 6.50 28.49 14.48
CA SER A 122 6.52 27.11 14.93
C SER A 122 5.40 26.81 15.94
N PHE A 123 5.06 25.55 16.15
CA PHE A 123 4.13 25.19 17.25
C PHE A 123 4.66 25.63 18.61
N ASN A 124 5.98 25.56 18.85
CA ASN A 124 6.58 26.03 20.10
C ASN A 124 6.39 27.53 20.30
N ASP A 125 6.51 28.34 19.25
CA ASP A 125 6.27 29.79 19.33
C ASP A 125 4.80 30.07 19.70
N ILE A 126 3.85 29.35 19.09
CA ILE A 126 2.42 29.48 19.44
C ILE A 126 2.18 29.05 20.88
N ILE A 127 2.83 28.00 21.36
CA ILE A 127 2.72 27.53 22.75
C ILE A 127 3.18 28.64 23.72
N LEU A 128 4.34 29.24 23.46
CA LEU A 128 4.96 30.23 24.33
C LEU A 128 4.36 31.63 24.22
N ASP A 129 3.62 31.93 23.15
CA ASP A 129 3.03 33.24 22.90
C ASP A 129 2.08 33.71 24.01
N SER A 130 2.45 34.69 24.83
CA SER A 130 1.59 35.19 25.90
C SER A 130 0.49 36.15 25.40
N THR A 131 0.51 36.56 24.13
CA THR A 131 -0.39 37.61 23.62
C THR A 131 -1.78 37.08 23.29
N HIS A 132 -1.90 35.82 22.86
CA HIS A 132 -3.17 35.21 22.49
C HIS A 132 -3.73 34.27 23.54
N SER A 133 -5.06 34.24 23.66
CA SER A 133 -5.76 33.32 24.56
C SER A 133 -5.53 31.85 24.17
N PHE A 134 -5.54 30.96 25.16
CA PHE A 134 -5.50 29.50 24.95
C PHE A 134 -6.57 29.01 23.96
N ARG A 135 -7.77 29.61 23.98
CA ARG A 135 -8.87 29.26 23.08
C ARG A 135 -8.51 29.55 21.63
N TYR A 136 -7.89 30.69 21.36
CA TYR A 136 -7.48 31.09 20.01
C TYR A 136 -6.38 30.17 19.48
N LYS A 137 -5.31 29.96 20.26
CA LYS A 137 -4.25 29.00 19.95
C LYS A 137 -4.80 27.60 19.65
N SER A 138 -5.70 27.11 20.50
CA SER A 138 -6.37 25.81 20.36
C SER A 138 -7.15 25.66 19.05
N GLN A 139 -7.75 26.75 18.54
CA GLN A 139 -8.44 26.75 17.26
C GLN A 139 -7.45 26.70 16.09
N ALA A 140 -6.38 27.48 16.13
CA ALA A 140 -5.31 27.45 15.13
C ALA A 140 -4.65 26.07 15.03
N ILE A 141 -4.31 25.46 16.18
CA ILE A 141 -3.75 24.11 16.26
C ILE A 141 -4.72 23.09 15.66
N LYS A 142 -6.00 23.13 16.04
CA LYS A 142 -7.01 22.22 15.50
C LYS A 142 -7.14 22.36 13.98
N LYS A 143 -7.13 23.59 13.46
CA LYS A 143 -7.18 23.86 12.02
C LYS A 143 -5.98 23.23 11.30
N GLN A 144 -4.77 23.42 11.83
CA GLN A 144 -3.56 22.85 11.23
C GLN A 144 -3.57 21.31 11.25
N ILE A 145 -4.03 20.71 12.35
CA ILE A 145 -4.13 19.24 12.46
C ILE A 145 -5.18 18.67 11.50
N ASN A 146 -6.29 19.38 11.29
CA ASN A 146 -7.28 18.99 10.28
C ASN A 146 -6.67 19.02 8.87
N ILE A 147 -5.84 20.01 8.54
CA ILE A 147 -5.12 20.06 7.26
C ILE A 147 -4.22 18.81 7.11
N TYR A 148 -3.43 18.48 8.14
CA TYR A 148 -2.60 17.27 8.11
C TYR A 148 -3.42 15.99 7.94
N HIS A 149 -4.60 15.92 8.57
CA HIS A 149 -5.52 14.79 8.43
C HIS A 149 -6.08 14.69 7.01
N GLU A 150 -6.57 15.80 6.45
CA GLU A 150 -7.12 15.87 5.10
C GLU A 150 -6.09 15.48 4.03
N GLU A 151 -4.85 15.98 4.14
CA GLU A 151 -3.72 15.59 3.29
C GLU A 151 -3.51 14.07 3.32
N MET A 152 -3.42 13.49 4.51
CA MET A 152 -3.22 12.05 4.66
C MET A 152 -4.42 11.25 4.12
N THR A 153 -5.66 11.70 4.34
CA THR A 153 -6.84 11.03 3.76
C THR A 153 -6.83 11.04 2.23
N THR A 154 -6.32 12.10 1.62
CA THR A 154 -6.19 12.24 0.16
C THR A 154 -5.12 11.29 -0.37
N LEU A 155 -3.97 11.20 0.31
CA LEU A 155 -2.92 10.24 -0.02
C LEU A 155 -3.43 8.78 0.05
N LEU A 156 -4.24 8.47 1.07
CA LEU A 156 -4.88 7.16 1.23
C LEU A 156 -5.91 6.83 0.14
N ALA A 157 -6.52 7.82 -0.51
CA ALA A 157 -7.57 7.59 -1.48
C ALA A 157 -7.07 6.86 -2.74
N LYS A 158 -5.85 7.16 -3.20
CA LYS A 158 -5.23 6.54 -4.38
C LYS A 158 -5.04 5.02 -4.25
N PRO A 159 -4.37 4.48 -3.21
CA PRO A 159 -4.24 3.03 -3.03
C PRO A 159 -5.59 2.34 -2.79
N ILE A 160 -6.52 2.98 -2.06
CA ILE A 160 -7.88 2.42 -1.88
C ILE A 160 -8.61 2.27 -3.23
N LYS A 161 -8.49 3.27 -4.12
CA LYS A 161 -9.05 3.19 -5.48
C LYS A 161 -8.41 2.07 -6.30
N GLN A 162 -7.10 1.89 -6.20
CA GLN A 162 -6.39 0.79 -6.87
C GLN A 162 -6.91 -0.58 -6.40
N ILE A 163 -7.09 -0.78 -5.09
CA ILE A 163 -7.65 -2.03 -4.54
C ILE A 163 -9.10 -2.26 -5.00
N LYS A 164 -9.91 -1.19 -5.08
CA LYS A 164 -11.27 -1.27 -5.62
C LYS A 164 -11.27 -1.75 -7.07
N ASN A 165 -10.41 -1.17 -7.91
CA ASN A 165 -10.28 -1.57 -9.31
C ASN A 165 -9.77 -3.02 -9.44
N TYR A 166 -8.83 -3.41 -8.59
CA TYR A 166 -8.34 -4.79 -8.54
C TYR A 166 -9.44 -5.79 -8.17
N LYS A 167 -10.26 -5.48 -7.15
CA LYS A 167 -11.43 -6.31 -6.77
C LYS A 167 -12.38 -6.49 -7.94
N ILE A 168 -12.72 -5.41 -8.66
CA ILE A 168 -13.63 -5.46 -9.81
C ILE A 168 -13.06 -6.38 -10.90
N LYS A 169 -11.78 -6.23 -11.24
CA LYS A 169 -11.11 -7.06 -12.26
C LYS A 169 -11.09 -8.54 -11.87
N SER A 170 -10.80 -8.84 -10.60
CA SER A 170 -10.70 -10.22 -10.10
C SER A 170 -12.05 -10.87 -9.82
N GLU A 171 -13.14 -10.10 -9.66
CA GLU A 171 -14.48 -10.63 -9.41
C GLU A 171 -14.97 -11.57 -10.52
N ASN A 172 -14.75 -11.19 -11.79
CA ASN A 172 -15.15 -12.00 -12.93
C ASN A 172 -14.34 -13.30 -13.01
N MET A 173 -13.04 -13.24 -12.71
CA MET A 173 -12.17 -14.43 -12.62
C MET A 173 -12.65 -15.39 -11.53
N VAL A 174 -13.01 -14.88 -10.35
CA VAL A 174 -13.53 -15.71 -9.24
C VAL A 174 -14.88 -16.32 -9.61
N LYS A 175 -15.78 -15.59 -10.27
CA LYS A 175 -17.09 -16.12 -10.71
C LYS A 175 -16.92 -17.30 -11.68
N HIS A 176 -16.12 -17.14 -12.73
CA HIS A 176 -15.83 -18.23 -13.67
C HIS A 176 -15.14 -19.41 -12.98
N SER A 177 -14.19 -19.13 -12.09
CA SER A 177 -13.51 -20.18 -11.34
C SER A 177 -14.44 -20.93 -10.40
N ARG A 178 -15.44 -20.30 -9.78
CA ARG A 178 -16.43 -20.99 -8.93
C ARG A 178 -17.32 -21.93 -9.73
N ILE A 179 -17.79 -21.48 -10.89
CA ILE A 179 -18.59 -22.32 -11.80
C ILE A 179 -17.74 -23.52 -12.25
N SER A 180 -16.50 -23.28 -12.66
CA SER A 180 -15.54 -24.33 -13.00
C SER A 180 -15.32 -25.30 -11.82
N SER A 181 -14.98 -24.81 -10.62
CA SER A 181 -14.76 -25.66 -9.44
C SER A 181 -16.00 -26.46 -9.05
N PHE A 182 -17.22 -25.93 -9.24
CA PHE A 182 -18.45 -26.69 -9.04
C PHE A 182 -18.56 -27.87 -10.01
N PHE A 183 -18.39 -27.64 -11.31
CA PHE A 183 -18.42 -28.72 -12.30
C PHE A 183 -17.31 -29.74 -12.08
N PHE A 184 -16.09 -29.30 -11.76
CA PHE A 184 -14.99 -30.20 -11.44
C PHE A 184 -15.26 -31.04 -10.17
N SER A 185 -15.85 -30.43 -9.12
CA SER A 185 -16.21 -31.17 -7.90
C SER A 185 -17.34 -32.17 -8.14
N LEU A 186 -18.32 -31.81 -8.98
CA LEU A 186 -19.39 -32.71 -9.41
C LEU A 186 -18.81 -33.90 -10.18
N PHE A 187 -17.87 -33.65 -11.10
CA PHE A 187 -17.19 -34.69 -11.87
C PHE A 187 -16.37 -35.61 -10.96
N PHE A 188 -15.64 -35.06 -9.98
CA PHE A 188 -14.92 -35.82 -8.96
C PHE A 188 -15.85 -36.77 -8.20
N VAL A 189 -17.01 -36.29 -7.74
CA VAL A 189 -17.99 -37.13 -7.04
C VAL A 189 -18.54 -38.23 -7.95
N LEU A 190 -18.91 -37.89 -9.18
CA LEU A 190 -19.44 -38.86 -10.16
C LEU A 190 -18.42 -39.95 -10.52
N PHE A 191 -17.15 -39.60 -10.71
CA PHE A 191 -16.08 -40.55 -11.01
C PHE A 191 -15.78 -41.47 -9.83
N ASN A 192 -15.81 -40.94 -8.60
CA ASN A 192 -15.63 -41.76 -7.41
C ASN A 192 -16.83 -42.69 -7.16
N ILE A 193 -18.07 -42.26 -7.43
CA ILE A 193 -19.25 -43.14 -7.44
C ILE A 193 -19.12 -44.23 -8.51
N PHE A 194 -18.66 -43.87 -9.71
CA PHE A 194 -18.40 -44.82 -10.79
C PHE A 194 -17.34 -45.86 -10.41
N LEU A 195 -16.28 -45.46 -9.70
CA LEU A 195 -15.27 -46.36 -9.17
C LEU A 195 -15.85 -47.36 -8.16
N VAL A 196 -16.69 -46.88 -7.23
CA VAL A 196 -17.39 -47.75 -6.27
C VAL A 196 -18.35 -48.71 -6.99
N PHE A 197 -19.04 -48.22 -8.03
CA PHE A 197 -19.91 -49.06 -8.87
C PHE A 197 -19.12 -50.16 -9.58
N LEU A 198 -17.99 -49.83 -10.23
CA LEU A 198 -17.13 -50.83 -10.89
C LEU A 198 -16.63 -51.92 -9.92
N LEU A 199 -16.35 -51.55 -8.68
CA LEU A 199 -15.92 -52.49 -7.63
C LEU A 199 -17.03 -53.37 -7.07
N THR A 200 -18.27 -52.90 -7.10
CA THR A 200 -19.44 -53.62 -6.57
C THR A 200 -20.23 -54.36 -7.65
N PHE A 201 -19.88 -54.15 -8.92
CA PHE A 201 -20.54 -54.78 -10.05
C PHE A 201 -20.21 -56.28 -10.14
N ASN A 202 -21.24 -57.12 -9.99
CA ASN A 202 -21.10 -58.55 -9.72
C ASN A 202 -21.39 -59.43 -10.95
N GLY A 203 -20.83 -59.08 -12.11
CA GLY A 203 -20.93 -59.86 -13.36
C GLY A 203 -19.86 -60.94 -13.47
N GLU A 204 -20.16 -62.09 -14.08
CA GLU A 204 -19.20 -63.22 -14.20
C GLU A 204 -17.92 -62.86 -14.97
N THR A 205 -18.04 -62.08 -16.04
CA THR A 205 -16.90 -61.54 -16.81
C THR A 205 -16.07 -60.54 -16.02
N PHE A 206 -16.68 -59.82 -15.08
CA PHE A 206 -16.00 -58.88 -14.19
C PHE A 206 -15.26 -59.62 -13.06
N LYS A 207 -15.81 -60.71 -12.55
CA LYS A 207 -15.11 -61.58 -11.58
C LYS A 207 -13.83 -62.18 -12.16
N SER A 208 -13.84 -62.60 -13.42
CA SER A 208 -12.63 -63.11 -14.08
C SER A 208 -11.56 -62.04 -14.32
N ALA A 209 -11.97 -60.78 -14.51
CA ALA A 209 -11.04 -59.66 -14.71
C ALA A 209 -10.50 -59.06 -13.40
N GLN A 210 -11.17 -59.32 -12.27
CA GLN A 210 -10.74 -58.94 -10.92
C GLN A 210 -9.55 -59.77 -10.39
N VAL A 211 -9.28 -60.93 -11.00
CA VAL A 211 -8.11 -61.74 -10.67
C VAL A 211 -6.92 -61.19 -11.47
N ILE A 212 -5.86 -60.78 -10.78
CA ILE A 212 -4.65 -60.24 -11.41
C ILE A 212 -3.91 -61.39 -12.11
N ASP A 213 -4.12 -61.53 -13.41
CA ASP A 213 -3.32 -62.37 -14.29
C ASP A 213 -2.48 -61.47 -15.21
N PHE A 214 -1.16 -61.47 -15.00
CA PHE A 214 -0.22 -60.64 -15.76
C PHE A 214 -0.15 -61.00 -17.25
N ASN A 215 -0.68 -62.16 -17.65
CA ASN A 215 -0.78 -62.59 -19.05
C ASN A 215 -2.13 -62.24 -19.70
N ASN A 216 -3.10 -61.73 -18.94
CA ASN A 216 -4.44 -61.43 -19.43
C ASN A 216 -4.66 -59.93 -19.67
N LEU A 217 -4.82 -59.55 -20.93
CA LEU A 217 -5.04 -58.16 -21.35
C LEU A 217 -6.32 -57.55 -20.73
N PHE A 218 -7.33 -58.40 -20.42
CA PHE A 218 -8.56 -57.98 -19.76
C PHE A 218 -8.37 -57.54 -18.30
N SER A 219 -7.41 -58.15 -17.58
CA SER A 219 -7.10 -57.74 -16.20
C SER A 219 -6.49 -56.33 -16.18
N TYR A 220 -5.60 -55.99 -17.11
CA TYR A 220 -5.06 -54.61 -17.23
C TYR A 220 -6.15 -53.59 -17.57
N ALA A 221 -7.06 -53.92 -18.48
CA ALA A 221 -8.18 -53.06 -18.87
C ALA A 221 -9.14 -52.78 -17.69
N TYR A 222 -9.26 -53.72 -16.75
CA TYR A 222 -10.06 -53.56 -15.53
C TYR A 222 -9.41 -52.61 -14.52
N TYR A 223 -8.07 -52.66 -14.34
CA TYR A 223 -7.36 -51.80 -13.39
C TYR A 223 -7.02 -50.40 -13.93
N LEU A 224 -6.96 -50.21 -15.24
CA LEU A 224 -6.63 -48.93 -15.87
C LEU A 224 -7.56 -47.76 -15.44
N PRO A 225 -8.89 -47.92 -15.36
CA PRO A 225 -9.79 -46.90 -14.81
C PRO A 225 -9.42 -46.45 -13.39
N PHE A 226 -8.93 -47.34 -12.53
CA PHE A 226 -8.53 -47.00 -11.16
C PHE A 226 -7.31 -46.09 -11.14
N VAL A 227 -6.29 -46.43 -11.94
CA VAL A 227 -5.08 -45.60 -12.07
C VAL A 227 -5.44 -44.23 -12.63
N CYS A 228 -6.29 -44.18 -13.66
CA CYS A 228 -6.76 -42.92 -14.25
C CYS A 228 -7.54 -42.04 -13.25
N ILE A 229 -8.37 -42.64 -12.40
CA ILE A 229 -9.14 -41.91 -11.38
C ILE A 229 -8.24 -41.36 -10.29
N ILE A 230 -7.26 -42.14 -9.81
CA ILE A 230 -6.28 -41.64 -8.83
C ILE A 230 -5.48 -40.46 -9.42
N LEU A 231 -5.01 -40.58 -10.67
CA LEU A 231 -4.30 -39.49 -11.34
C LEU A 231 -5.17 -38.24 -11.54
N TYR A 232 -6.45 -38.43 -11.89
CA TYR A 232 -7.42 -37.36 -11.99
C TYR A 232 -7.63 -36.64 -10.65
N ASP A 233 -7.78 -37.39 -9.57
CA ASP A 233 -7.99 -36.85 -8.22
C ASP A 233 -6.79 -36.02 -7.76
N PHE A 234 -5.56 -36.51 -7.98
CA PHE A 234 -4.35 -35.73 -7.72
C PHE A 234 -4.29 -34.44 -8.54
N ALA A 235 -4.59 -34.51 -9.84
CA ALA A 235 -4.62 -33.34 -10.72
C ALA A 235 -5.70 -32.33 -10.30
N PHE A 236 -6.87 -32.82 -9.86
CA PHE A 236 -7.97 -32.01 -9.37
C PHE A 236 -7.58 -31.24 -8.09
N VAL A 237 -6.97 -31.91 -7.12
CA VAL A 237 -6.51 -31.27 -5.87
C VAL A 237 -5.48 -30.19 -6.13
N ILE A 238 -4.49 -30.48 -6.98
CA ILE A 238 -3.45 -29.52 -7.35
C ILE A 238 -4.09 -28.31 -8.05
N SER A 239 -4.98 -28.56 -9.03
CA SER A 239 -5.66 -27.49 -9.76
C SER A 239 -6.54 -26.62 -8.86
N ASP A 240 -7.30 -27.21 -7.94
CA ASP A 240 -8.18 -26.46 -7.04
C ASP A 240 -7.38 -25.67 -5.98
N CYS A 241 -6.24 -26.20 -5.53
CA CYS A 241 -5.31 -25.46 -4.67
C CYS A 241 -4.75 -24.22 -5.38
N LEU A 242 -4.27 -24.38 -6.62
CA LEU A 242 -3.74 -23.26 -7.42
C LEU A 242 -4.82 -22.20 -7.68
N LYS A 243 -6.05 -22.62 -8.04
CA LYS A 243 -7.19 -21.70 -8.23
C LYS A 243 -7.52 -20.92 -6.96
N LYS A 244 -7.47 -21.55 -5.79
CA LYS A 244 -7.77 -20.87 -4.51
C LYS A 244 -6.69 -19.86 -4.12
N ILE A 245 -5.43 -20.14 -4.41
CA ILE A 245 -4.32 -19.18 -4.24
C ILE A 245 -4.58 -17.95 -5.13
N ASP A 246 -4.98 -18.14 -6.39
CA ASP A 246 -5.27 -17.02 -7.29
C ASP A 246 -6.47 -16.17 -6.81
N GLN A 247 -7.46 -16.79 -6.16
CA GLN A 247 -8.62 -16.10 -5.60
C GLN A 247 -8.35 -15.40 -4.26
N GLU A 248 -7.28 -15.75 -3.55
CA GLU A 248 -6.96 -15.21 -2.23
C GLU A 248 -6.86 -13.68 -2.25
N ASN A 249 -6.21 -13.15 -3.29
CA ASN A 249 -6.03 -11.71 -3.48
C ASN A 249 -7.38 -10.97 -3.65
N TYR A 250 -8.37 -11.59 -4.30
CA TYR A 250 -9.73 -11.04 -4.40
C TYR A 250 -10.40 -10.97 -3.01
N TYR A 251 -10.34 -12.06 -2.24
CA TYR A 251 -10.96 -12.11 -0.92
C TYR A 251 -10.29 -11.16 0.07
N PHE A 252 -8.97 -11.01 -0.01
CA PHE A 252 -8.22 -10.00 0.72
C PHE A 252 -8.71 -8.59 0.36
N ALA A 253 -8.73 -8.25 -0.92
CA ALA A 253 -9.18 -6.93 -1.39
C ALA A 253 -10.62 -6.62 -0.94
N LYS A 254 -11.52 -7.61 -1.02
CA LYS A 254 -12.90 -7.50 -0.52
C LYS A 254 -12.95 -7.21 0.98
N ARG A 255 -12.27 -8.03 1.79
CA ARG A 255 -12.23 -7.88 3.26
C ARG A 255 -11.62 -6.54 3.68
N TYR A 256 -10.57 -6.11 2.99
CA TYR A 256 -9.95 -4.83 3.24
C TYR A 256 -10.91 -3.66 2.96
N LEU A 257 -11.63 -3.68 1.83
CA LEU A 257 -12.59 -2.62 1.50
C LEU A 257 -13.78 -2.57 2.46
N GLU A 258 -14.21 -3.72 2.99
CA GLU A 258 -15.32 -3.82 3.94
C GLU A 258 -14.92 -3.38 5.35
N PHE A 259 -13.75 -3.83 5.85
CA PHE A 259 -13.36 -3.65 7.25
C PHE A 259 -12.07 -2.85 7.42
N GLY A 260 -11.04 -3.17 6.64
CA GLY A 260 -9.70 -2.56 6.75
C GLY A 260 -9.69 -1.05 6.48
N LYS A 261 -10.45 -0.58 5.48
CA LYS A 261 -10.59 0.84 5.15
C LYS A 261 -11.05 1.65 6.36
N LYS A 262 -12.11 1.20 7.05
CA LYS A 262 -12.65 1.90 8.22
C LYS A 262 -11.64 1.93 9.36
N HIS A 263 -10.92 0.83 9.59
CA HIS A 263 -9.87 0.76 10.61
C HIS A 263 -8.74 1.76 10.34
N VAL A 264 -8.30 1.89 9.08
CA VAL A 264 -7.28 2.85 8.65
C VAL A 264 -7.71 4.30 8.95
N TYR A 265 -8.89 4.72 8.51
CA TYR A 265 -9.40 6.08 8.76
C TYR A 265 -9.66 6.36 10.24
N ASN A 266 -10.15 5.38 10.99
CA ASN A 266 -10.36 5.52 12.44
C ASN A 266 -9.01 5.65 13.18
N SER A 267 -8.01 4.89 12.79
CA SER A 267 -6.66 4.99 13.34
C SER A 267 -6.06 6.37 13.09
N LEU A 268 -6.17 6.89 11.86
CA LEU A 268 -5.72 8.25 11.52
C LEU A 268 -6.44 9.32 12.35
N SER A 269 -7.77 9.22 12.46
CA SER A 269 -8.57 10.17 13.25
C SER A 269 -8.22 10.11 14.75
N THR A 270 -7.92 8.92 15.26
CA THR A 270 -7.44 8.74 16.64
C THR A 270 -6.07 9.39 16.83
N GLN A 271 -5.15 9.28 15.86
CA GLN A 271 -3.85 9.95 15.93
C GLN A 271 -3.97 11.47 15.87
N ALA A 272 -4.84 11.99 15.01
CA ALA A 272 -5.13 13.42 14.94
C ALA A 272 -5.68 13.95 16.28
N ALA A 273 -6.58 13.21 16.93
CA ALA A 273 -7.07 13.56 18.25
C ALA A 273 -5.96 13.55 19.32
N LYS A 274 -5.08 12.54 19.29
CA LYS A 274 -3.93 12.45 20.22
C LYS A 274 -2.94 13.59 20.03
N LEU A 275 -2.58 13.91 18.78
CA LEU A 275 -1.71 15.04 18.46
C LEU A 275 -2.33 16.37 18.94
N ASN A 276 -3.62 16.57 18.69
CA ASN A 276 -4.33 17.78 19.12
C ASN A 276 -4.35 17.94 20.64
N ASN A 277 -4.57 16.86 21.38
CA ASN A 277 -4.54 16.91 22.84
C ASN A 277 -3.11 17.14 23.34
N TYR A 278 -2.12 16.47 22.76
CA TYR A 278 -0.71 16.63 23.10
C TYR A 278 -0.24 18.08 22.98
N ILE A 279 -0.51 18.75 21.84
CA ILE A 279 -0.13 20.16 21.64
C ILE A 279 -0.95 21.07 22.56
N LYS A 280 -2.25 20.80 22.78
CA LYS A 280 -3.08 21.61 23.68
C LYS A 280 -2.64 21.53 25.13
N ASP A 281 -2.26 20.36 25.60
CA ASP A 281 -1.77 20.18 26.96
C ASP A 281 -0.42 20.89 27.13
N ALA A 282 0.43 20.89 26.10
CA ALA A 282 1.63 21.71 26.06
C ALA A 282 1.31 23.23 26.07
N CYS A 283 0.30 23.69 25.33
CA CYS A 283 -0.17 25.09 25.40
C CYS A 283 -0.66 25.48 26.78
N LYS A 284 -1.42 24.62 27.48
CA LYS A 284 -1.90 24.92 28.84
C LYS A 284 -0.75 25.06 29.83
N ASN A 285 0.24 24.18 29.69
CA ASN A 285 1.37 24.08 30.61
C ASN A 285 2.58 24.94 30.18
N HIS A 286 2.48 25.69 29.08
CA HIS A 286 3.57 26.46 28.48
C HIS A 286 4.85 25.64 28.29
N LYS A 287 4.70 24.39 27.86
CA LYS A 287 5.80 23.42 27.73
C LYS A 287 6.22 23.26 26.28
N ILE A 288 7.52 23.37 26.02
CA ILE A 288 8.11 23.12 24.69
C ILE A 288 7.95 21.65 24.31
N LEU A 289 7.62 21.41 23.04
CA LEU A 289 7.51 20.07 22.47
C LEU A 289 8.88 19.61 21.96
N GLU A 290 9.59 18.83 22.76
CA GLU A 290 10.93 18.29 22.42
C GLU A 290 10.89 16.84 21.93
N ASN A 291 9.76 16.16 22.10
CA ASN A 291 9.62 14.76 21.70
C ASN A 291 9.76 14.59 20.18
N ASP A 292 10.23 13.41 19.80
CA ASP A 292 10.46 12.99 18.42
C ASP A 292 9.25 13.29 17.51
N ILE A 293 9.53 13.88 16.36
CA ILE A 293 8.55 14.19 15.32
C ILE A 293 7.78 12.93 14.84
N LYS A 294 8.38 11.75 14.97
CA LYS A 294 7.80 10.44 14.60
C LYS A 294 6.80 9.90 15.63
N LEU A 295 6.58 10.58 16.77
CA LEU A 295 5.70 10.10 17.86
C LEU A 295 4.27 9.72 17.39
N PHE A 296 3.75 10.42 16.37
CA PHE A 296 2.43 10.16 15.80
C PHE A 296 2.47 9.56 14.39
N SER A 297 3.66 9.25 13.88
CA SER A 297 3.79 8.64 12.57
C SER A 297 3.41 7.16 12.66
N LYS A 298 2.68 6.69 11.65
CA LYS A 298 2.25 5.27 11.56
C LYS A 298 2.61 4.61 10.24
N ILE A 299 3.36 5.30 9.37
CA ILE A 299 3.70 4.79 8.03
C ILE A 299 4.86 3.76 8.07
N GLY A 300 5.57 3.61 9.19
CA GLY A 300 6.74 2.73 9.28
C GLY A 300 6.63 1.46 10.14
N GLY A 301 5.49 1.15 10.77
CA GLY A 301 5.46 0.02 11.72
C GLY A 301 4.10 -0.66 11.84
N ASP A 302 4.05 -1.93 11.42
CA ASP A 302 3.12 -3.04 11.72
C ASP A 302 1.59 -2.83 11.79
N LYS A 303 1.06 -1.60 11.77
CA LYS A 303 -0.35 -1.31 12.09
C LYS A 303 -1.11 -0.53 11.02
N LEU A 304 -0.41 0.07 10.06
CA LEU A 304 -0.98 0.53 8.80
C LEU A 304 -0.11 0.00 7.68
N ASP A 305 -0.38 -1.22 7.25
CA ASP A 305 0.30 -1.86 6.12
C ASP A 305 -0.17 -1.23 4.79
N LEU A 306 0.01 0.08 4.66
CA LEU A 306 -0.19 0.86 3.44
C LEU A 306 0.75 0.38 2.34
N TYR A 307 1.93 -0.09 2.75
CA TYR A 307 2.90 -0.71 1.86
C TYR A 307 2.42 -2.08 1.35
N GLY A 308 1.88 -2.96 2.18
CA GLY A 308 1.25 -4.22 1.77
C GLY A 308 -0.05 -4.04 0.97
N LEU A 309 -0.73 -2.91 1.15
CA LEU A 309 -1.87 -2.49 0.32
C LEU A 309 -1.45 -2.03 -1.08
N MET A 310 -0.33 -1.30 -1.18
CA MET A 310 0.29 -0.91 -2.45
C MET A 310 0.94 -2.11 -3.16
N ASN A 311 1.45 -3.04 -2.37
CA ASN A 311 2.07 -4.28 -2.83
C ASN A 311 1.14 -5.47 -2.59
N ALA A 312 -0.09 -5.42 -3.09
CA ALA A 312 -0.99 -6.59 -3.15
C ALA A 312 -0.36 -7.80 -3.88
N LYS A 313 0.83 -7.64 -4.49
CA LYS A 313 1.71 -8.70 -4.96
C LYS A 313 2.40 -9.51 -3.85
N HIS A 314 2.68 -8.95 -2.67
CA HIS A 314 3.46 -9.61 -1.61
C HIS A 314 2.64 -10.50 -0.67
N ILE A 315 1.31 -10.49 -0.77
CA ILE A 315 0.48 -11.51 -0.07
C ILE A 315 0.73 -12.90 -0.66
N ASN A 316 1.26 -12.96 -1.88
CA ASN A 316 1.76 -14.21 -2.48
C ASN A 316 3.02 -14.78 -1.78
N ASP A 317 3.73 -14.06 -0.91
CA ASP A 317 5.03 -14.53 -0.41
C ASP A 317 4.99 -15.21 0.97
N LYS A 318 3.84 -15.25 1.65
CA LYS A 318 3.76 -15.98 2.93
C LYS A 318 3.54 -17.47 2.68
N MET A 319 4.65 -18.16 2.38
CA MET A 319 4.78 -19.62 2.21
C MET A 319 4.00 -20.41 3.27
N TYR A 320 3.98 -19.93 4.53
CA TYR A 320 3.29 -20.59 5.64
C TYR A 320 1.77 -20.73 5.45
N TYR A 321 1.10 -19.68 4.94
CA TYR A 321 -0.35 -19.73 4.74
C TYR A 321 -0.73 -20.64 3.57
N ARG A 322 0.06 -20.59 2.50
CA ARG A 322 -0.06 -21.51 1.34
C ARG A 322 0.16 -22.96 1.74
N PHE A 323 1.15 -23.22 2.60
CA PHE A 323 1.47 -24.54 3.11
C PHE A 323 0.37 -25.10 4.02
N ALA A 324 -0.10 -24.33 5.01
CA ALA A 324 -1.16 -24.75 5.92
C ALA A 324 -2.49 -24.99 5.18
N PHE A 325 -2.80 -24.16 4.19
CA PHE A 325 -4.00 -24.32 3.37
C PHE A 325 -3.90 -25.52 2.44
N ALA A 326 -2.77 -25.72 1.75
CA ALA A 326 -2.53 -26.90 0.92
C ALA A 326 -2.60 -28.20 1.72
N ILE A 327 -1.99 -28.26 2.92
CA ILE A 327 -2.07 -29.42 3.81
C ILE A 327 -3.52 -29.76 4.15
N ARG A 328 -4.35 -28.78 4.49
CA ARG A 328 -5.76 -29.04 4.85
C ARG A 328 -6.53 -29.71 3.70
N TYR A 329 -6.29 -29.30 2.46
CA TYR A 329 -6.93 -29.90 1.29
C TYR A 329 -6.34 -31.26 0.92
N ILE A 330 -5.02 -31.40 1.01
CA ILE A 330 -4.33 -32.68 0.83
C ILE A 330 -4.84 -33.70 1.87
N SER A 331 -4.94 -33.32 3.14
CA SER A 331 -5.48 -34.16 4.22
C SER A 331 -6.94 -34.55 4.00
N PHE A 332 -7.78 -33.63 3.52
CA PHE A 332 -9.18 -33.95 3.19
C PHE A 332 -9.27 -34.95 2.04
N THR A 333 -8.48 -34.76 0.98
CA THR A 333 -8.48 -35.65 -0.19
C THR A 333 -7.90 -37.01 0.17
N LEU A 334 -6.82 -37.06 0.94
CA LEU A 334 -6.27 -38.31 1.49
C LEU A 334 -7.28 -39.04 2.38
N SER A 335 -8.03 -38.31 3.21
CA SER A 335 -9.10 -38.91 4.03
C SER A 335 -10.21 -39.50 3.16
N LEU A 336 -10.55 -38.86 2.05
CA LEU A 336 -11.59 -39.32 1.13
C LEU A 336 -11.12 -40.54 0.33
N LEU A 337 -9.88 -40.52 -0.17
CA LEU A 337 -9.22 -41.67 -0.79
C LEU A 337 -9.06 -42.85 0.18
N ALA A 338 -8.71 -42.59 1.44
CA ALA A 338 -8.60 -43.62 2.48
C ALA A 338 -9.97 -44.23 2.82
N SER A 339 -11.03 -43.42 2.82
CA SER A 339 -12.41 -43.89 3.02
C SER A 339 -12.85 -44.77 1.86
N ILE A 340 -12.56 -44.36 0.63
CA ILE A 340 -12.82 -45.16 -0.58
C ILE A 340 -12.04 -46.47 -0.51
N PHE A 341 -10.72 -46.42 -0.26
CA PHE A 341 -9.88 -47.60 -0.09
C PHE A 341 -10.41 -48.54 1.00
N SER A 342 -10.87 -48.02 2.13
CA SER A 342 -11.46 -48.81 3.20
C SER A 342 -12.76 -49.50 2.76
N ILE A 343 -13.60 -48.83 1.97
CA ILE A 343 -14.80 -49.42 1.36
C ILE A 343 -14.39 -50.51 0.35
N VAL A 344 -13.36 -50.29 -0.47
CA VAL A 344 -12.82 -51.29 -1.40
C VAL A 344 -12.32 -52.53 -0.66
N MET A 345 -11.52 -52.35 0.40
CA MET A 345 -11.00 -53.46 1.19
C MET A 345 -12.12 -54.22 1.91
N PHE A 346 -13.13 -53.50 2.41
CA PHE A 346 -14.31 -54.11 3.03
C PHE A 346 -15.12 -54.94 2.03
N THR A 347 -15.37 -54.43 0.82
CA THR A 347 -16.08 -55.19 -0.22
C THR A 347 -15.28 -56.40 -0.70
N LEU A 348 -13.98 -56.25 -0.94
CA LEU A 348 -13.09 -57.37 -1.32
C LEU A 348 -13.04 -58.46 -0.25
N ASN A 349 -13.04 -58.09 1.03
CA ASN A 349 -13.09 -59.05 2.14
C ASN A 349 -14.47 -59.72 2.26
N HIS A 350 -15.56 -58.95 2.12
CA HIS A 350 -16.93 -59.45 2.19
C HIS A 350 -17.29 -60.44 1.08
N TYR A 351 -16.73 -60.27 -0.11
CA TYR A 351 -16.88 -61.21 -1.24
C TYR A 351 -15.82 -62.33 -1.27
N GLY A 352 -14.99 -62.47 -0.22
CA GLY A 352 -14.02 -63.56 -0.08
C GLY A 352 -12.82 -63.50 -1.02
N LEU A 353 -12.61 -62.39 -1.74
CA LEU A 353 -11.53 -62.22 -2.71
C LEU A 353 -10.14 -62.08 -2.08
N LEU A 354 -10.06 -61.77 -0.77
CA LEU A 354 -8.82 -61.75 0.01
C LEU A 354 -8.46 -63.10 0.64
N GLY A 355 -9.30 -64.14 0.48
CA GLY A 355 -9.13 -65.45 1.11
C GLY A 355 -8.06 -66.37 0.51
N ASN A 356 -7.30 -65.92 -0.50
CA ASN A 356 -6.23 -66.69 -1.14
C ASN A 356 -4.88 -65.94 -1.14
N ILE A 357 -4.59 -65.15 -0.11
CA ILE A 357 -3.24 -64.65 0.14
C ILE A 357 -2.77 -65.24 1.48
N SER A 358 -2.31 -66.48 1.41
CA SER A 358 -1.43 -67.14 2.40
C SER A 358 -0.18 -67.60 1.71
#